data_AF-A0A0M3JUS8-F1
#
_entry.id   AF-A0A0M3JUS8-F1
#
_cell.length_a   1.000
_cell.length_b   1.000
_cell.length_c   1.000
_cell.angle_alpha   90.00
_cell.angle_beta   90.00
_cell.angle_gamma   90.00
#
_symmetry.space_group_name_H-M   'P 1'
#
loop_
_entity.id
_entity.type
_entity.pdbx_description
1 polymer ?
#
loop_
_entity_poly.entity_id
_entity_poly.type
_entity_poly.pdbx_seq_one_letter_code
_entity_poly.pdbx_strand_id
1 'polypeptide(L)'
;MWPWATICAHLLLLCTLFVDAQHHPCALPQIACAARLRSYPPTPQPSADDSSGLEASGWDDSPVYDEFLLPLSPFDFTADANVTHHEICECASDSNCSFANEDHVIQLDPTIELAFCHRTEEIFKIPCRGRRGVIRVIGRIHETGEALTSINESVIFCSCERGYQRIRVEPWINDLYAFIYKCV
;
A
#
# COMPACT_ATOMS: atom_id res chain seq x y z
N MET A 1 -16.50 -41.64 -47.73
CA MET A 1 -17.29 -40.53 -47.14
C MET A 1 -17.15 -40.63 -45.62
N TRP A 2 -16.77 -39.53 -44.99
CA TRP A 2 -16.21 -39.40 -43.62
C TRP A 2 -17.15 -39.79 -42.47
N PRO A 3 -16.60 -40.01 -41.25
CA PRO A 3 -16.96 -39.05 -40.19
C PRO A 3 -15.86 -38.88 -39.12
N TRP A 4 -14.77 -38.14 -39.40
CA TRP A 4 -13.79 -37.77 -38.35
C TRP A 4 -13.78 -36.25 -38.06
N ALA A 5 -14.61 -35.47 -38.76
CA ALA A 5 -14.58 -34.01 -38.69
C ALA A 5 -15.42 -33.37 -37.56
N THR A 6 -16.29 -34.13 -36.89
CA THR A 6 -17.28 -33.55 -35.96
C THR A 6 -16.78 -33.40 -34.51
N ILE A 7 -15.68 -34.04 -34.13
CA ILE A 7 -15.21 -34.00 -32.73
C ILE A 7 -14.34 -32.76 -32.45
N CYS A 8 -13.62 -32.24 -33.45
CA CYS A 8 -12.78 -31.03 -33.28
C CYS A 8 -13.58 -29.72 -33.12
N ALA A 9 -14.80 -29.65 -33.66
CA ALA A 9 -15.58 -28.41 -33.64
C ALA A 9 -16.13 -28.06 -32.25
N HIS A 10 -16.38 -29.06 -31.40
CA HIS A 10 -16.91 -28.82 -30.06
C HIS A 10 -15.85 -28.39 -29.03
N LEU A 11 -14.58 -28.79 -29.19
CA LEU A 11 -13.50 -28.33 -28.31
C LEU A 11 -13.11 -26.86 -28.57
N LEU A 12 -13.20 -26.40 -29.82
CA LEU A 12 -12.90 -25.01 -30.17
C LEU A 12 -14.01 -24.04 -29.74
N LEU A 13 -15.27 -24.48 -29.67
CA LEU A 13 -16.40 -23.64 -29.24
C LEU A 13 -16.44 -23.41 -27.71
N LEU A 14 -15.83 -24.30 -26.92
CA LEU A 14 -15.73 -24.15 -25.47
C LEU A 14 -14.62 -23.18 -25.04
N CYS A 15 -13.58 -22.97 -25.87
CA CYS A 15 -12.52 -21.98 -25.57
C CYS A 15 -12.95 -20.52 -25.80
N THR A 16 -13.96 -20.26 -26.65
CA THR A 16 -14.39 -18.88 -26.95
C THR A 16 -15.28 -18.27 -25.86
N LEU A 17 -15.77 -19.06 -24.89
CA LEU A 17 -16.57 -18.56 -23.76
C LEU A 17 -15.73 -18.12 -22.55
N PHE A 18 -14.40 -18.31 -22.58
CA PHE A 18 -13.50 -17.92 -21.47
C PHE A 18 -12.68 -16.66 -21.76
N VAL A 19 -12.94 -15.95 -22.86
CA VAL A 19 -12.14 -14.77 -23.27
C VAL A 19 -12.69 -13.44 -22.69
N ASP A 20 -13.87 -13.43 -22.08
CA ASP A 20 -14.47 -12.18 -21.54
C ASP A 20 -14.07 -11.84 -20.08
N ALA A 21 -13.10 -12.55 -19.50
CA ALA A 21 -12.57 -12.21 -18.17
C ALA A 21 -11.37 -11.23 -18.22
N GLN A 22 -11.13 -10.56 -19.35
CA GLN A 22 -9.89 -9.81 -19.58
C GLN A 22 -9.96 -8.28 -19.46
N HIS A 23 -11.02 -7.68 -18.88
CA HIS A 23 -11.12 -6.20 -18.82
C HIS A 23 -11.64 -5.55 -17.53
N HIS A 24 -11.75 -6.28 -16.41
CA HIS A 24 -12.12 -5.65 -15.14
C HIS A 24 -11.01 -5.86 -14.10
N PRO A 25 -9.98 -4.98 -14.03
CA PRO A 25 -8.94 -5.09 -13.02
C PRO A 25 -9.47 -4.98 -11.58
N CYS A 26 -10.70 -4.47 -11.40
CA CYS A 26 -11.48 -4.49 -10.15
C CYS A 26 -12.44 -5.71 -10.02
N ALA A 27 -12.25 -6.81 -10.77
CA ALA A 27 -13.18 -7.95 -10.77
C ALA A 27 -13.32 -8.62 -9.38
N LEU A 28 -12.30 -8.50 -8.55
CA LEU A 28 -12.33 -8.95 -7.17
C LEU A 28 -12.61 -7.76 -6.24
N PRO A 29 -13.59 -7.86 -5.34
CA PRO A 29 -13.96 -6.75 -4.45
C PRO A 29 -12.84 -6.41 -3.46
N GLN A 30 -11.84 -7.29 -3.28
CA GLN A 30 -10.70 -7.07 -2.39
C GLN A 30 -9.59 -6.19 -3.01
N ILE A 31 -9.68 -5.88 -4.30
CA ILE A 31 -8.70 -5.02 -4.99
C ILE A 31 -9.13 -3.56 -4.79
N ALA A 32 -8.19 -2.73 -4.35
CA ALA A 32 -8.43 -1.29 -4.25
C ALA A 32 -8.58 -0.70 -5.65
N CYS A 33 -9.57 0.18 -5.83
CA CYS A 33 -9.83 0.85 -7.10
C CYS A 33 -8.96 2.11 -7.27
N ALA A 34 -8.58 2.74 -6.16
CA ALA A 34 -7.67 3.88 -6.16
C ALA A 34 -6.85 3.91 -4.87
N ALA A 35 -5.73 4.63 -4.94
CA ALA A 35 -4.88 4.90 -3.80
C ALA A 35 -4.56 6.40 -3.69
N ARG A 36 -4.47 6.88 -2.46
CA ARG A 36 -4.06 8.24 -2.13
C ARG A 36 -2.76 8.17 -1.34
N LEU A 37 -1.71 8.76 -1.90
CA LEU A 37 -0.40 8.86 -1.30
C LEU A 37 -0.20 10.26 -0.74
N ARG A 38 0.36 10.34 0.47
CA ARG A 38 0.73 11.59 1.13
C ARG A 38 2.24 11.59 1.33
N SER A 39 2.91 12.53 0.69
CA SER A 39 4.34 12.78 0.88
C SER A 39 4.53 14.02 1.74
N TYR A 40 5.34 13.89 2.78
CA TYR A 40 5.62 14.95 3.73
C TYR A 40 7.02 15.54 3.46
N PRO A 41 7.23 16.83 3.75
CA PRO A 41 8.56 17.42 3.65
C PRO A 41 9.52 16.80 4.66
N PRO A 42 10.84 16.84 4.39
CA PRO A 42 11.81 16.38 5.35
C PRO A 42 11.80 17.26 6.62
N THR A 43 11.95 16.62 7.78
CA THR A 43 12.13 17.31 9.06
C THR A 43 13.38 18.19 8.98
N PRO A 44 13.31 19.48 9.36
CA PRO A 44 14.50 20.33 9.42
C PRO A 44 15.55 19.67 10.31
N GLN A 45 16.67 19.25 9.73
CA GLN A 45 17.81 18.84 10.52
C GLN A 45 18.30 20.07 11.28
N PRO A 46 18.55 19.99 12.60
CA PRO A 46 19.22 21.08 13.30
C PRO A 46 20.57 21.25 12.61
N SER A 47 20.71 22.33 11.85
CA SER A 47 21.97 22.65 11.20
C SER A 47 23.03 22.84 12.28
N ALA A 48 24.22 22.28 12.06
CA ALA A 48 25.35 22.38 12.99
C ALA A 48 25.78 23.84 13.26
N ASP A 49 25.21 24.83 12.56
CA ASP A 49 25.50 26.25 12.70
C ASP A 49 24.65 26.96 13.78
N ASP A 50 23.60 26.34 14.32
CA ASP A 50 22.81 26.92 15.44
C ASP A 50 23.21 26.37 16.82
N SER A 51 24.25 25.53 16.90
CA SER A 51 24.90 25.18 18.17
C SER A 51 25.92 26.25 18.56
N SER A 52 25.44 27.47 18.76
CA SER A 52 26.23 28.55 19.37
C SER A 52 26.29 28.33 20.89
N GLY A 53 27.17 27.40 21.29
CA GLY A 53 27.61 27.26 22.67
C GLY A 53 27.62 25.82 23.14
N LEU A 54 28.70 25.11 22.86
CA LEU A 54 29.43 24.29 23.84
C LEU A 54 30.81 23.99 23.24
N GLU A 55 31.81 24.59 23.87
CA GLU A 55 33.20 24.57 23.44
C GLU A 55 33.76 23.14 23.37
N ALA A 56 34.59 22.92 22.37
CA ALA A 56 35.43 21.74 22.27
C ALA A 56 36.48 21.72 23.39
N SER A 57 36.40 20.75 24.29
CA SER A 57 37.57 20.26 25.01
C SER A 57 37.38 18.85 25.54
N GLY A 58 37.97 17.88 24.84
CA GLY A 58 38.74 16.81 25.47
C GLY A 58 38.02 15.52 25.91
N TRP A 59 38.71 14.41 25.60
CA TRP A 59 38.72 13.12 26.30
C TRP A 59 37.53 12.23 25.90
N ASP A 60 37.79 11.20 25.11
CA ASP A 60 38.14 9.85 25.57
C ASP A 60 37.13 9.30 26.59
N ASP A 61 36.49 8.22 26.17
CA ASP A 61 35.66 7.30 26.95
C ASP A 61 34.42 7.89 27.66
N SER A 62 33.30 7.97 26.93
CA SER A 62 31.97 7.99 27.52
C SER A 62 31.08 6.99 26.78
N PRO A 63 30.53 5.97 27.47
CA PRO A 63 29.70 4.97 26.80
C PRO A 63 28.44 5.69 26.30
N VAL A 64 28.22 5.62 24.98
CA VAL A 64 26.96 6.01 24.35
C VAL A 64 25.90 5.11 24.98
N TYR A 65 25.15 5.64 25.95
CA TYR A 65 24.00 4.95 26.48
C TYR A 65 23.01 4.76 25.32
N ASP A 66 22.52 3.54 25.20
CA ASP A 66 21.60 3.00 24.21
C ASP A 66 20.17 3.56 24.40
N GLU A 67 20.09 4.88 24.60
CA GLU A 67 18.86 5.65 24.78
C GLU A 67 18.22 5.75 23.40
N PHE A 68 17.47 4.72 23.03
CA PHE A 68 16.40 4.68 22.04
C PHE A 68 16.24 5.99 21.25
N LEU A 69 17.17 6.25 20.33
CA LEU A 69 16.90 7.09 19.19
C LEU A 69 15.91 6.28 18.38
N LEU A 70 14.62 6.39 18.72
CA LEU A 70 13.57 6.14 17.75
C LEU A 70 14.05 6.87 16.50
N PRO A 71 14.25 6.19 15.36
CA PRO A 71 14.63 6.90 14.15
C PRO A 71 13.53 7.93 13.94
N LEU A 72 13.84 9.19 14.27
CA LEU A 72 12.99 10.32 13.96
C LEU A 72 12.83 10.18 12.47
N SER A 73 11.61 9.92 12.02
CA SER A 73 11.38 9.77 10.60
C SER A 73 11.99 11.00 9.92
N PRO A 74 12.73 10.83 8.82
CA PRO A 74 13.25 11.94 8.05
C PRO A 74 12.14 12.90 7.61
N PHE A 75 10.85 12.58 7.78
CA PHE A 75 9.71 13.37 7.39
C PHE A 75 8.95 14.00 8.56
N ASP A 76 8.50 15.24 8.35
CA ASP A 76 7.64 15.97 9.27
C ASP A 76 6.17 15.67 8.97
N PHE A 77 5.59 14.73 9.71
CA PHE A 77 4.17 14.36 9.61
C PHE A 77 3.20 15.43 10.14
N THR A 78 3.70 16.52 10.73
CA THR A 78 2.88 17.64 11.19
C THR A 78 2.69 18.72 10.12
N ALA A 79 3.54 18.73 9.10
CA ALA A 79 3.45 19.64 7.97
C ALA A 79 2.37 19.23 6.96
N ASP A 80 1.99 20.18 6.10
CA ASP A 80 1.04 19.92 5.00
C ASP A 80 1.63 18.88 4.04
N ALA A 81 0.90 17.79 3.84
CA ALA A 81 1.30 16.75 2.91
C ALA A 81 0.97 17.14 1.47
N ASN A 82 1.89 16.84 0.55
CA ASN A 82 1.54 16.78 -0.86
C ASN A 82 0.80 15.47 -1.15
N VAL A 83 -0.39 15.57 -1.76
CA VAL A 83 -1.31 14.46 -1.96
C VAL A 83 -1.36 14.08 -3.44
N THR A 84 -1.00 12.84 -3.75
CA THR A 84 -1.14 12.28 -5.09
C THR A 84 -2.22 11.21 -5.13
N HIS A 85 -3.03 11.25 -6.19
CA HIS A 85 -4.10 10.28 -6.43
C HIS A 85 -3.67 9.32 -7.53
N HIS A 86 -3.84 8.03 -7.29
CA HIS A 86 -3.51 6.96 -8.22
C HIS A 86 -4.75 6.12 -8.48
N GLU A 87 -5.19 6.10 -9.71
CA GLU A 87 -6.25 5.20 -10.16
C GLU A 87 -5.65 3.83 -10.49
N ILE A 88 -6.21 2.77 -9.93
CA ILE A 88 -5.74 1.39 -10.11
C ILE A 88 -6.69 0.67 -11.08
N CYS A 89 -7.99 0.81 -10.86
CA CYS A 89 -9.02 0.24 -11.73
C CYS A 89 -10.37 0.94 -11.60
N GLU A 90 -11.18 0.80 -12.64
CA GLU A 90 -12.54 1.34 -12.69
C GLU A 90 -13.54 0.37 -12.04
N CYS A 91 -14.43 0.93 -11.23
CA CYS A 91 -15.54 0.20 -10.61
C CYS A 91 -16.69 -0.04 -11.60
N ALA A 92 -17.52 -1.05 -11.36
CA ALA A 92 -18.74 -1.27 -12.14
C ALA A 92 -19.77 -0.15 -11.90
N SER A 93 -20.69 0.05 -12.85
CA SER A 93 -21.63 1.20 -12.91
C SER A 93 -22.41 1.51 -11.62
N ASP A 94 -22.67 0.52 -10.77
CA ASP A 94 -23.43 0.67 -9.52
C ASP A 94 -22.55 0.92 -8.27
N SER A 95 -21.24 1.07 -8.47
CA SER A 95 -20.26 1.25 -7.40
C SER A 95 -19.37 2.46 -7.67
N ASN A 96 -18.89 3.11 -6.62
CA ASN A 96 -18.12 4.36 -6.73
C ASN A 96 -16.75 4.22 -6.06
N CYS A 97 -15.70 4.53 -6.81
CA CYS A 97 -14.35 4.65 -6.27
C CYS A 97 -14.16 6.06 -5.71
N SER A 98 -14.32 6.25 -4.40
CA SER A 98 -14.19 7.58 -3.80
C SER A 98 -13.56 7.55 -2.42
N PHE A 99 -12.75 8.56 -2.16
CA PHE A 99 -12.19 8.87 -0.83
C PHE A 99 -13.12 9.73 0.04
N ALA A 100 -14.29 10.13 -0.49
CA ALA A 100 -15.24 10.96 0.25
C ALA A 100 -16.07 10.15 1.26
N ASN A 101 -16.25 8.85 1.01
CA ASN A 101 -16.96 7.95 1.93
C ASN A 101 -15.96 7.09 2.70
N GLU A 102 -15.81 7.35 4.00
CA GLU A 102 -14.88 6.62 4.86
C GLU A 102 -15.18 5.12 4.94
N ASP A 103 -16.44 4.69 4.76
CA ASP A 103 -16.81 3.27 4.76
C ASP A 103 -16.15 2.48 3.63
N HIS A 104 -15.70 3.17 2.57
CA HIS A 104 -15.04 2.61 1.40
C HIS A 104 -13.52 2.77 1.45
N VAL A 105 -12.98 3.36 2.51
CA VAL A 105 -11.57 3.73 2.60
C VAL A 105 -10.87 2.94 3.72
N ILE A 106 -9.69 2.42 3.41
CA ILE A 106 -8.76 1.88 4.42
C ILE A 106 -7.54 2.79 4.47
N GLN A 107 -7.33 3.42 5.64
CA GLN A 107 -6.09 4.13 5.95
C GLN A 107 -5.10 3.15 6.59
N LEU A 108 -3.97 2.90 5.92
CA LEU A 108 -2.96 1.95 6.39
C LEU A 108 -1.91 2.62 7.28
N ASP A 109 -1.52 3.84 6.94
CA ASP A 109 -0.64 4.69 7.73
C ASP A 109 -0.87 6.17 7.36
N PRO A 110 -0.13 7.14 7.95
CA PRO A 110 -0.26 8.54 7.58
C PRO A 110 0.09 8.87 6.12
N THR A 111 0.69 7.94 5.37
CA THR A 111 1.17 8.14 3.99
C THR A 111 0.31 7.45 2.94
N ILE A 112 -0.43 6.39 3.31
CA ILE A 112 -1.14 5.54 2.35
C ILE A 112 -2.59 5.33 2.77
N GLU A 113 -3.50 5.62 1.84
CA GLU A 113 -4.91 5.27 1.90
C GLU A 113 -5.35 4.56 0.62
N LEU A 114 -6.28 3.62 0.77
CA LEU A 114 -6.85 2.83 -0.32
C LEU A 114 -8.35 2.99 -0.35
N ALA A 115 -8.92 3.22 -1.53
CA ALA A 115 -10.35 3.26 -1.77
C ALA A 115 -10.83 1.98 -2.46
N PHE A 116 -12.05 1.55 -2.15
CA PHE A 116 -12.68 0.35 -2.68
C PHE A 116 -14.04 0.67 -3.32
N CYS A 117 -14.43 -0.14 -4.31
CA CYS A 117 -15.72 0.00 -4.98
C CYS A 117 -16.92 -0.24 -4.04
N HIS A 118 -16.75 -1.10 -3.04
CA HIS A 118 -17.77 -1.46 -2.06
C HIS A 118 -17.31 -1.13 -0.64
N ARG A 119 -18.24 -1.19 0.31
CA ARG A 119 -17.94 -0.94 1.72
C ARG A 119 -16.92 -1.95 2.23
N THR A 120 -15.93 -1.46 2.96
CA THR A 120 -14.84 -2.28 3.50
C THR A 120 -15.36 -3.37 4.45
N GLU A 121 -16.42 -3.10 5.21
CA GLU A 121 -17.11 -4.07 6.06
C GLU A 121 -17.83 -5.18 5.28
N GLU A 122 -18.18 -4.94 4.00
CA GLU A 122 -18.79 -5.93 3.11
C GLU A 122 -17.73 -6.82 2.46
N ILE A 123 -16.58 -6.24 2.13
CA ILE A 123 -15.46 -6.92 1.50
C ILE A 123 -14.69 -7.77 2.52
N PHE A 124 -14.36 -7.19 3.67
CA PHE A 124 -13.44 -7.76 4.67
C PHE A 124 -14.19 -8.22 5.92
N LYS A 125 -14.86 -9.37 5.81
CA LYS A 125 -15.69 -9.95 6.87
C LYS A 125 -14.91 -10.55 8.04
N ILE A 126 -13.60 -10.75 7.89
CA ILE A 126 -12.77 -11.39 8.90
C ILE A 126 -11.70 -10.43 9.41
N PRO A 127 -11.44 -10.41 10.73
CA PRO A 127 -10.32 -9.65 11.28
C PRO A 127 -9.00 -10.34 10.92
N CYS A 128 -7.95 -9.55 10.67
CA CYS A 128 -6.63 -10.13 10.41
C CYS A 128 -6.09 -10.83 11.66
N ARG A 129 -5.77 -12.11 11.55
CA ARG A 129 -5.21 -12.92 12.66
C ARG A 129 -4.01 -13.75 12.20
N GLY A 130 -3.02 -13.88 13.09
CA GLY A 130 -1.85 -14.73 12.89
C GLY A 130 -0.96 -14.29 11.70
N ARG A 131 -0.09 -15.20 11.24
CA ARG A 131 0.93 -14.92 10.21
C ARG A 131 0.37 -14.67 8.79
N ARG A 132 -0.87 -15.09 8.53
CA ARG A 132 -1.52 -14.94 7.21
C ARG A 132 -2.36 -13.66 7.09
N GLY A 133 -2.63 -12.98 8.21
CA GLY A 133 -3.35 -11.70 8.23
C GLY A 133 -2.43 -10.50 7.96
N VAL A 134 -1.57 -10.60 6.95
CA VAL A 134 -0.71 -9.49 6.52
C VAL A 134 -1.26 -8.85 5.27
N ILE A 135 -1.20 -7.53 5.23
CA ILE A 135 -1.63 -6.70 4.12
C ILE A 135 -0.41 -6.25 3.35
N ARG A 136 -0.49 -6.22 2.03
CA ARG A 136 0.59 -5.72 1.17
C ARG A 136 0.09 -4.61 0.28
N VAL A 137 0.87 -3.54 0.20
CA VAL A 137 0.72 -2.48 -0.81
C VAL A 137 1.96 -2.47 -1.67
N ILE A 138 1.79 -2.62 -2.98
CA ILE A 138 2.86 -2.84 -3.93
C ILE A 138 2.97 -1.61 -4.82
N GLY A 139 4.18 -1.07 -4.94
CA GLY A 139 4.39 0.18 -5.64
C GLY A 139 5.87 0.51 -5.86
N ARG A 140 6.13 1.66 -6.50
CA ARG A 140 7.48 2.21 -6.59
C ARG A 140 7.83 2.90 -5.28
N ILE A 141 9.03 2.66 -4.79
CA ILE A 141 9.51 3.25 -3.54
C ILE A 141 10.20 4.59 -3.80
N HIS A 142 10.09 5.50 -2.84
CA HIS A 142 10.90 6.70 -2.79
C HIS A 142 12.36 6.34 -2.45
N GLU A 143 13.31 7.16 -2.88
CA GLU A 143 14.75 6.95 -2.66
C GLU A 143 15.15 6.87 -1.17
N THR A 144 14.35 7.46 -0.28
CA THR A 144 14.52 7.33 1.18
C THR A 144 14.14 5.96 1.74
N GLY A 145 13.39 5.15 0.99
CA GLY A 145 12.93 3.83 1.43
C GLY A 145 11.71 3.83 2.36
N GLU A 146 11.18 5.00 2.72
CA GLU A 146 10.13 5.12 3.74
C GLU A 146 8.73 5.40 3.21
N ALA A 147 8.61 5.78 1.94
CA ALA A 147 7.35 6.13 1.28
C ALA A 147 7.27 5.47 -0.11
N LEU A 148 6.04 5.28 -0.60
CA LEU A 148 5.79 4.92 -2.00
C LEU A 148 5.60 6.20 -2.82
N THR A 149 6.04 6.18 -4.07
CA THR A 149 5.83 7.25 -5.07
C THR A 149 4.70 6.93 -6.04
N SER A 150 4.37 5.64 -6.19
CA SER A 150 3.20 5.17 -6.93
C SER A 150 2.73 3.84 -6.36
N ILE A 151 1.43 3.55 -6.46
CA ILE A 151 0.85 2.24 -6.11
C ILE A 151 0.36 1.57 -7.38
N ASN A 152 0.70 0.29 -7.52
CA ASN A 152 0.30 -0.55 -8.64
C ASN A 152 -0.76 -1.57 -8.23
N GLU A 153 -0.63 -2.14 -7.03
CA GLU A 153 -1.50 -3.22 -6.56
C GLU A 153 -1.59 -3.21 -5.03
N SER A 154 -2.70 -3.71 -4.50
CA SER A 154 -2.88 -3.97 -3.07
C SER A 154 -3.42 -5.38 -2.85
N VAL A 155 -2.90 -6.08 -1.85
CA VAL A 155 -3.35 -7.41 -1.46
C VAL A 155 -3.84 -7.38 -0.02
N ILE A 156 -5.16 -7.41 0.14
CA ILE A 156 -5.87 -7.33 1.42
C ILE A 156 -6.94 -8.41 1.45
N PHE A 157 -7.06 -9.14 2.55
CA PHE A 157 -8.08 -10.20 2.71
C PHE A 157 -8.83 -10.12 4.04
N CYS A 158 -8.51 -9.11 4.86
CA CYS A 158 -9.00 -8.97 6.21
C CYS A 158 -8.89 -7.50 6.65
N SER A 159 -9.61 -7.13 7.69
CA SER A 159 -9.63 -5.78 8.25
C SER A 159 -9.03 -5.75 9.66
N CYS A 160 -8.62 -4.56 10.10
CA CYS A 160 -8.11 -4.31 11.45
C CYS A 160 -8.95 -3.23 12.12
N GLU A 161 -9.64 -3.59 13.21
CA GLU A 161 -10.49 -2.64 13.96
C GLU A 161 -9.67 -1.52 14.63
N ARG A 162 -8.42 -1.82 15.02
CA ARG A 162 -7.54 -0.90 15.75
C ARG A 162 -6.51 -0.19 14.87
N GLY A 163 -6.66 -0.31 13.55
CA GLY A 163 -5.72 0.22 12.57
C GLY A 163 -4.55 -0.71 12.28
N TYR A 164 -3.61 -0.19 11.50
CA TYR A 164 -2.55 -0.96 10.85
C TYR A 164 -1.17 -0.42 11.25
N GLN A 165 -0.17 -1.30 11.25
CA GLN A 165 1.23 -0.96 11.47
C GLN A 165 2.09 -1.59 10.39
N ARG A 166 2.90 -0.77 9.73
CA ARG A 166 3.93 -1.24 8.79
C ARG A 166 5.00 -2.01 9.55
N ILE A 167 5.29 -3.23 9.13
CA ILE A 167 6.27 -4.10 9.80
C ILE A 167 7.58 -4.25 9.04
N ARG A 168 7.56 -4.11 7.72
CA ARG A 168 8.74 -4.20 6.85
C ARG A 168 8.39 -3.75 5.44
N VAL A 169 9.44 -3.54 4.65
CA VAL A 169 9.39 -3.36 3.20
C VAL A 169 10.15 -4.51 2.57
N GLU A 170 9.59 -5.14 1.55
CA GLU A 170 10.22 -6.25 0.82
C GLU A 170 10.31 -5.94 -0.67
N PRO A 171 11.41 -6.31 -1.37
CA PRO A 171 11.45 -6.22 -2.83
C PRO A 171 10.35 -7.05 -3.49
N TRP A 172 9.81 -6.54 -4.58
CA TRP A 172 8.82 -7.19 -5.42
C TRP A 172 9.33 -7.27 -6.87
N ILE A 173 8.57 -7.93 -7.76
CA ILE A 173 8.95 -8.05 -9.17
C ILE A 173 8.95 -6.68 -9.87
N ASN A 174 9.75 -6.52 -10.93
CA ASN A 174 9.80 -5.33 -11.78
C ASN A 174 10.17 -4.02 -11.05
N ASP A 175 11.16 -4.08 -10.16
CA ASP A 175 11.65 -2.93 -9.37
C ASP A 175 10.57 -2.28 -8.48
N LEU A 176 9.54 -3.04 -8.13
CA LEU A 176 8.52 -2.64 -7.16
C LEU A 176 8.91 -3.09 -5.76
N TYR A 177 8.25 -2.52 -4.76
CA TYR A 177 8.40 -2.86 -3.36
C TYR A 177 7.04 -3.09 -2.73
N ALA A 178 6.98 -4.06 -1.82
CA ALA A 178 5.80 -4.40 -1.05
C ALA A 178 5.94 -3.84 0.38
N PHE A 179 5.08 -2.90 0.73
CA PHE A 179 4.93 -2.42 2.10
C PHE A 179 3.98 -3.37 2.82
N ILE A 180 4.47 -3.98 3.91
CA ILE A 180 3.73 -5.04 4.62
C ILE A 180 3.20 -4.50 5.93
N TYR A 181 1.90 -4.72 6.18
CA TYR A 181 1.18 -4.26 7.35
C TYR A 181 0.59 -5.42 8.17
N LYS A 182 0.43 -5.19 9.47
CA LYS A 182 -0.33 -6.04 10.42
C LYS A 182 -1.33 -5.17 11.21
N CYS A 183 -2.27 -5.78 11.91
CA CYS A 183 -3.06 -5.05 12.91
C CYS A 183 -2.22 -4.64 14.13
N VAL A 184 -2.63 -3.54 14.76
CA VAL A 184 -2.14 -3.05 16.06
C VAL A 184 -2.79 -3.80 17.23
#